data_AF-A0A0N7HYF5-F1
#
_entry.id   AF-A0A0N7HYF5-F1
#
_cell.length_a   1.000
_cell.length_b   1.000
_cell.length_c   1.000
_cell.angle_alpha   90.00
_cell.angle_beta   90.00
_cell.angle_gamma   90.00
#
_symmetry.space_group_name_H-M   'P 1'
#
loop_
_entity.id
_entity.type
_entity.pdbx_description
1 polymer ?
#
loop_
_entity_poly.entity_id
_entity_poly.type
_entity_poly.pdbx_seq_one_letter_code
_entity_poly.pdbx_strand_id
1 'polypeptide(L)'
;MNTTILSITTPPGQPIKKNNIAFQKLDAQINFAFNSESIKPFSPLVQASYSSDSNLQISAVIFIASSEEPNFSGVNQESVISDEGETQLDFFIIYDAPEKSNQIFNAYRVDFVVENPPKDLEQIQTFLWDKDPVSSRGTKTKV
;
A
#
# COMPACT_ATOMS: atom_id res chain seq x y z
N MET A 1 33.93 -15.28 6.41
CA MET A 1 33.09 -14.49 5.49
C MET A 1 31.65 -14.82 5.83
N ASN A 2 30.94 -13.90 6.47
CA ASN A 2 29.53 -14.07 6.82
C ASN A 2 28.79 -12.91 6.17
N THR A 3 27.90 -13.20 5.22
CA THR A 3 26.91 -12.24 4.76
C THR A 3 25.65 -13.01 4.38
N THR A 4 24.87 -13.24 5.44
CA THR A 4 23.43 -13.03 5.55
C THR A 4 22.62 -13.27 4.27
N ILE A 5 21.91 -14.39 4.27
CA ILE A 5 20.79 -14.65 3.37
C ILE A 5 19.79 -13.52 3.60
N LEU A 6 19.55 -12.67 2.59
CA LEU A 6 18.44 -11.71 2.61
C LEU A 6 17.17 -12.52 2.90
N SER A 7 16.61 -12.36 4.09
CA SER A 7 15.33 -12.97 4.43
C SER A 7 14.29 -12.30 3.58
N ILE A 8 13.88 -12.94 2.49
CA ILE A 8 12.68 -12.53 1.74
C ILE A 8 11.54 -12.64 2.75
N THR A 9 11.14 -11.50 3.30
CA THR A 9 10.00 -11.45 4.21
C THR A 9 8.75 -11.52 3.37
N THR A 10 7.99 -12.61 3.54
CA THR A 10 6.71 -12.79 2.85
C THR A 10 5.76 -11.70 3.34
N PRO A 11 5.07 -10.97 2.44
CA PRO A 11 4.07 -10.00 2.84
C PRO A 11 2.99 -10.66 3.71
N PRO A 12 2.53 -10.02 4.80
CA PRO A 12 1.46 -10.55 5.63
C PRO A 12 0.16 -10.78 4.86
N GLY A 13 -0.77 -11.53 5.45
CA GLY A 13 -2.09 -11.77 4.86
C GLY A 13 -2.11 -12.71 3.65
N GLN A 14 -3.26 -12.74 2.98
CA GLN A 14 -3.55 -13.55 1.80
C GLN A 14 -3.60 -12.68 0.53
N PRO A 15 -3.10 -13.16 -0.62
CA PRO A 15 -3.09 -12.37 -1.84
C PRO A 15 -4.52 -12.12 -2.37
N ILE A 16 -4.79 -10.88 -2.77
CA ILE A 16 -5.98 -10.54 -3.56
C ILE A 16 -5.81 -11.09 -4.98
N LYS A 17 -6.91 -11.54 -5.60
CA LYS A 17 -6.90 -12.02 -6.99
C LYS A 17 -6.32 -10.96 -7.91
N LYS A 18 -5.33 -11.32 -8.73
CA LYS A 18 -4.63 -10.39 -9.63
C LYS A 18 -5.57 -9.62 -10.58
N ASN A 19 -6.67 -10.24 -11.03
CA ASN A 19 -7.65 -9.60 -11.90
C ASN A 19 -8.46 -8.49 -11.20
N ASN A 20 -8.42 -8.44 -9.86
CA ASN A 20 -9.08 -7.43 -9.06
C ASN A 20 -8.10 -6.33 -8.64
N ILE A 21 -6.91 -6.26 -9.25
CA ILE A 21 -5.88 -5.26 -8.93
C ILE A 21 -5.44 -4.60 -10.24
N ALA A 22 -5.39 -3.27 -10.24
CA ALA A 22 -4.83 -2.47 -11.33
C ALA A 22 -3.77 -1.52 -10.78
N PHE A 23 -2.61 -1.49 -11.44
CA PHE A 23 -1.53 -0.56 -11.15
C PHE A 23 -1.44 0.46 -12.29
N GLN A 24 -1.38 1.74 -11.95
CA GLN A 24 -1.30 2.82 -12.93
C GLN A 24 -0.29 3.87 -12.47
N LYS A 25 0.69 4.21 -13.31
CA LYS A 25 1.49 5.44 -13.13
C LYS A 25 0.62 6.64 -13.49
N LEU A 26 0.53 7.61 -12.60
CA LEU A 26 -0.17 8.86 -12.86
C LEU A 26 0.80 9.85 -13.51
N ASP A 27 0.31 10.64 -14.47
CA ASP A 27 1.07 11.75 -15.05
C ASP A 27 1.04 12.96 -14.09
N ALA A 28 1.57 12.73 -12.89
CA ALA A 28 1.56 13.69 -11.79
C ALA A 28 2.83 13.53 -10.95
N GLN A 29 3.41 14.66 -10.58
CA GLN A 29 4.55 14.74 -9.67
C GLN A 29 4.23 15.69 -8.52
N ILE A 30 4.70 15.32 -7.33
CA ILE A 30 4.71 16.21 -6.17
C ILE A 30 6.15 16.70 -5.97
N ASN A 31 6.31 18.01 -5.83
CA ASN A 31 7.59 18.66 -5.57
C ASN A 31 7.53 19.38 -4.23
N PHE A 32 8.32 18.92 -3.26
CA PHE A 32 8.43 19.55 -1.95
C PHE A 32 9.45 20.68 -1.97
N ALA A 33 9.45 21.57 -0.98
CA ALA A 33 10.43 22.68 -0.95
C ALA A 33 11.85 22.23 -0.53
N PHE A 34 11.99 21.02 0.00
CA PHE A 34 13.24 20.45 0.52
C PHE A 34 13.20 18.91 0.46
N ASN A 35 14.37 18.27 0.58
CA ASN A 35 14.48 16.81 0.65
C ASN A 35 13.92 16.27 1.98
N SER A 36 13.25 15.11 1.93
CA SER A 36 12.85 14.39 3.14
C SER A 36 14.05 13.99 4.00
N GLU A 37 14.01 14.21 5.32
CA GLU A 37 15.03 13.70 6.25
C GLU A 37 14.94 12.17 6.44
N SER A 38 13.79 11.57 6.10
CA SER A 38 13.57 10.13 6.12
C SER A 38 13.67 9.54 4.71
N ILE A 39 14.33 8.40 4.58
CA ILE A 39 14.31 7.59 3.35
C ILE A 39 13.01 6.79 3.18
N LYS A 40 12.23 6.67 4.26
CA LYS A 40 11.00 5.87 4.30
C LYS A 40 9.95 6.46 3.37
N PRO A 41 9.13 5.62 2.71
CA PRO A 41 8.07 6.10 1.83
C PRO A 41 7.02 6.88 2.61
N PHE A 42 6.29 7.76 1.93
CA PHE A 42 5.10 8.38 2.51
C PHE A 42 3.99 7.36 2.71
N SER A 43 3.14 7.59 3.71
CA SER A 43 1.89 6.83 3.81
C SER A 43 1.04 7.05 2.55
N PRO A 44 0.38 6.02 2.02
CA PRO A 44 -0.45 6.17 0.83
C PRO A 44 -1.66 7.07 1.11
N LEU A 45 -2.10 7.82 0.12
CA LEU A 45 -3.39 8.50 0.17
C LEU A 45 -4.47 7.54 -0.32
N VAL A 46 -5.41 7.18 0.54
CA VAL A 46 -6.37 6.10 0.26
C VAL A 46 -7.79 6.64 0.25
N GLN A 47 -8.57 6.15 -0.70
CA GLN A 47 -10.02 6.29 -0.74
C GLN A 47 -10.65 4.90 -0.87
N ALA A 48 -11.70 4.66 -0.12
CA ALA A 48 -12.50 3.45 -0.23
C ALA A 48 -13.99 3.79 -0.26
N SER A 49 -14.77 2.90 -0.86
CA SER A 49 -16.24 2.95 -0.84
C SER A 49 -16.80 1.59 -1.23
N TYR A 50 -18.08 1.36 -0.97
CA TYR A 50 -18.80 0.23 -1.54
C TYR A 50 -19.27 0.53 -2.96
N SER A 51 -19.15 -0.45 -3.86
CA SER A 51 -19.76 -0.42 -5.18
C SER A 51 -21.27 -0.72 -5.12
N SER A 52 -21.97 -0.57 -6.24
CA SER A 52 -23.39 -0.94 -6.36
C SER A 52 -23.67 -2.41 -6.07
N ASP A 53 -22.67 -3.28 -6.26
CA ASP A 53 -22.76 -4.73 -6.05
C ASP A 53 -22.29 -5.14 -4.64
N SER A 54 -22.16 -4.17 -3.72
CA SER A 54 -21.68 -4.38 -2.34
C SER A 54 -20.25 -4.92 -2.25
N ASN A 55 -19.44 -4.76 -3.30
CA ASN A 55 -18.01 -5.02 -3.23
C ASN A 55 -17.29 -3.79 -2.66
N LEU A 56 -16.23 -4.00 -1.91
CA LEU A 56 -15.39 -2.90 -1.42
C LEU A 56 -14.38 -2.54 -2.51
N GLN A 57 -14.41 -1.30 -2.97
CA GLN A 57 -13.47 -0.74 -3.94
C GLN A 57 -12.52 0.23 -3.24
N ILE A 58 -11.22 0.05 -3.45
CA ILE A 58 -10.17 0.82 -2.82
C ILE A 58 -9.26 1.40 -3.91
N SER A 59 -8.89 2.66 -3.76
CA SER A 59 -7.88 3.33 -4.59
C SER A 59 -6.84 3.97 -3.68
N ALA A 60 -5.58 3.56 -3.85
CA ALA A 60 -4.45 4.06 -3.09
C ALA A 60 -3.47 4.79 -4.00
N VAL A 61 -3.14 6.04 -3.68
CA VAL A 61 -2.09 6.81 -4.34
C VAL A 61 -0.81 6.71 -3.53
N ILE A 62 0.26 6.30 -4.21
CA ILE A 62 1.58 6.01 -3.66
C ILE A 62 2.58 6.97 -4.29
N PHE A 63 3.49 7.49 -3.47
CA PHE A 63 4.52 8.43 -3.90
C PHE A 63 5.88 7.75 -3.85
N ILE A 64 6.52 7.63 -5.02
CA ILE A 64 7.86 7.03 -5.17
C ILE A 64 8.81 8.11 -5.67
N ALA A 65 10.03 8.13 -5.14
CA ALA A 65 11.08 9.05 -5.54
C ALA A 65 11.20 9.09 -7.09
N SER A 66 11.22 10.29 -7.67
CA SER A 66 11.09 10.46 -9.13
C SER A 66 12.23 9.86 -9.96
N SER A 67 13.35 9.57 -9.30
CA SER A 67 14.52 8.89 -9.87
C SER A 67 14.38 7.37 -9.94
N GLU A 68 13.36 6.80 -9.28
CA GLU A 68 13.12 5.36 -9.22
C GLU A 68 11.86 4.98 -10.01
N GLU A 69 11.83 3.73 -10.48
CA GLU A 69 10.64 3.13 -11.07
C GLU A 69 10.30 1.88 -10.25
N PRO A 70 9.14 1.84 -9.57
CA PRO A 70 8.78 0.73 -8.71
C PRO A 70 8.30 -0.48 -9.52
N ASN A 71 8.58 -1.68 -9.03
CA ASN A 71 7.93 -2.90 -9.50
C ASN A 71 6.82 -3.32 -8.53
N PHE A 72 5.57 -3.06 -8.89
CA PHE A 72 4.42 -3.54 -8.12
C PHE A 72 4.08 -4.99 -8.46
N SER A 73 3.90 -5.82 -7.44
CA SER A 73 3.71 -7.28 -7.63
C SER A 73 2.38 -7.82 -7.10
N GLY A 74 1.68 -7.08 -6.24
CA GLY A 74 0.38 -7.50 -5.73
C GLY A 74 -0.10 -6.68 -4.55
N VAL A 75 -1.23 -7.12 -4.00
CA VAL A 75 -1.79 -6.61 -2.75
C VAL A 75 -2.21 -7.84 -1.93
N ASN A 76 -1.76 -7.91 -0.68
CA ASN A 76 -2.28 -8.88 0.27
C ASN A 76 -3.31 -8.23 1.19
N GLN A 77 -4.21 -9.05 1.74
CA GLN A 77 -5.21 -8.65 2.72
C GLN A 77 -5.15 -9.51 3.98
N GLU A 78 -5.38 -8.92 5.13
CA GLU A 78 -5.51 -9.60 6.41
C GLU A 78 -6.71 -9.04 7.18
N SER A 79 -7.45 -9.92 7.86
CA SER A 79 -8.53 -9.50 8.75
C SER A 79 -8.00 -9.42 10.17
N VAL A 80 -8.16 -8.26 10.79
CA VAL A 80 -7.74 -8.01 12.17
C VAL A 80 -8.89 -7.43 12.97
N ILE A 81 -8.78 -7.48 14.30
CA ILE A 81 -9.67 -6.76 15.20
C ILE A 81 -8.95 -5.46 15.58
N SER A 82 -9.61 -4.32 15.37
CA SER A 82 -9.03 -3.02 15.73
C SER A 82 -8.86 -2.89 17.24
N ASP A 83 -8.09 -1.88 17.67
CA ASP A 83 -7.95 -1.56 19.10
C ASP A 83 -9.30 -1.17 19.75
N GLU A 84 -10.29 -0.76 18.95
CA GLU A 84 -11.67 -0.48 19.38
C GLU A 84 -12.58 -1.73 19.40
N GLY A 85 -12.08 -2.89 18.96
CA GLY A 85 -12.85 -4.14 18.92
C GLY A 85 -13.67 -4.36 17.65
N GLU A 86 -13.50 -3.52 16.62
CA GLU A 86 -14.21 -3.58 15.34
C GLU A 86 -13.46 -4.46 14.33
N THR A 87 -14.19 -5.05 13.37
CA THR A 87 -13.56 -5.75 12.25
C THR A 87 -12.86 -4.74 11.34
N GLN A 88 -11.56 -4.95 11.10
CA GLN A 88 -10.73 -4.13 10.22
C GLN A 88 -10.06 -5.02 9.17
N LEU A 89 -9.92 -4.51 7.94
CA LEU A 89 -9.10 -5.13 6.90
C LEU A 89 -7.81 -4.34 6.70
N ASP A 90 -6.69 -5.05 6.78
CA ASP A 90 -5.36 -4.54 6.51
C ASP A 90 -4.93 -4.97 5.11
N PHE A 91 -4.47 -4.01 4.31
CA PHE A 91 -3.98 -4.23 2.96
C PHE A 91 -2.49 -3.93 2.87
N PHE A 92 -1.73 -4.81 2.23
CA PHE A 92 -0.28 -4.67 2.05
C PHE A 92 0.01 -4.56 0.55
N ILE A 93 0.26 -3.35 0.07
CA ILE A 93 0.62 -3.10 -1.33
C ILE A 93 2.11 -3.43 -1.50
N ILE A 94 2.39 -4.44 -2.31
CA ILE A 94 3.73 -4.99 -2.48
C ILE A 94 4.42 -4.26 -3.63
N TYR A 95 5.54 -3.61 -3.31
CA TYR A 95 6.37 -2.93 -4.28
C TYR A 95 7.86 -3.22 -4.03
N ASP A 96 8.68 -2.99 -5.06
CA ASP A 96 10.13 -3.08 -4.99
C ASP A 96 10.71 -1.82 -5.64
N ALA A 97 11.28 -0.94 -4.83
CA ALA A 97 11.96 0.28 -5.25
C ALA A 97 12.90 0.76 -4.13
N PRO A 98 14.09 1.30 -4.44
CA PRO A 98 14.98 1.85 -3.42
C PRO A 98 14.34 2.99 -2.61
N GLU A 99 14.36 2.87 -1.28
CA GLU A 99 14.02 3.95 -0.36
C GLU A 99 15.06 5.07 -0.42
N LYS A 100 14.65 6.27 -0.89
CA LYS A 100 15.53 7.42 -1.05
C LYS A 100 14.92 8.68 -0.49
N SER A 101 15.76 9.46 0.18
CA SER A 101 15.48 10.88 0.42
C SER A 101 15.42 11.58 -0.94
N ASN A 102 14.29 12.23 -1.23
CA ASN A 102 14.08 12.97 -2.46
C ASN A 102 13.17 14.17 -2.17
N GLN A 103 13.17 15.13 -3.10
CA GLN A 103 12.29 16.30 -3.12
C GLN A 103 11.11 16.08 -4.08
N ILE A 104 11.32 15.28 -5.13
CA ILE A 104 10.37 15.08 -6.21
C ILE A 104 9.90 13.63 -6.21
N PHE A 105 8.58 13.42 -6.26
CA PHE A 105 7.96 12.10 -6.23
C PHE A 105 6.98 11.94 -7.38
N ASN A 106 7.07 10.82 -8.08
CA ASN A 106 6.06 10.37 -9.05
C ASN A 106 4.90 9.72 -8.30
N ALA A 107 3.67 9.96 -8.77
CA ALA A 107 2.48 9.35 -8.20
C ALA A 107 2.08 8.07 -8.96
N TYR A 108 1.72 7.03 -8.22
CA TYR A 108 1.20 5.76 -8.74
C TYR A 108 -0.12 5.47 -8.05
N ARG A 109 -1.13 5.01 -8.80
CA ARG A 109 -2.42 4.58 -8.27
C ARG A 109 -2.51 3.06 -8.30
N VAL A 110 -2.98 2.50 -7.21
CA VAL A 110 -3.28 1.08 -7.07
C VAL A 110 -4.76 0.95 -6.74
N ASP A 111 -5.52 0.46 -7.70
CA ASP A 111 -6.94 0.21 -7.56
C ASP A 111 -7.16 -1.28 -7.28
N PHE A 112 -7.95 -1.63 -6.27
CA PHE A 112 -8.27 -3.02 -6.00
C PHE A 112 -9.66 -3.21 -5.41
N VAL A 113 -10.22 -4.42 -5.61
CA VAL A 113 -11.58 -4.78 -5.20
C VAL A 113 -11.57 -6.02 -4.30
N VAL A 114 -12.27 -5.91 -3.17
CA VAL A 114 -12.57 -7.03 -2.28
C VAL A 114 -14.02 -7.46 -2.48
N GLU A 115 -14.17 -8.71 -2.93
CA GLU A 115 -15.47 -9.35 -3.09
C GLU A 115 -15.96 -9.88 -1.74
N ASN A 116 -17.25 -9.70 -1.44
CA ASN A 116 -17.88 -10.15 -0.19
C ASN A 116 -17.11 -9.71 1.09
N PRO A 117 -16.87 -8.41 1.29
CA PRO A 117 -16.23 -7.91 2.50
C PRO A 117 -17.07 -8.23 3.76
N PRO A 118 -16.46 -8.24 4.97
CA PRO A 118 -17.21 -8.34 6.22
C PRO A 118 -18.31 -7.28 6.31
N LYS A 119 -19.50 -7.68 6.77
CA LYS A 119 -20.69 -6.79 6.76
C LYS A 119 -20.61 -5.66 7.79
N ASP A 120 -19.81 -5.87 8.82
CA ASP A 120 -19.50 -4.99 9.94
C ASP A 120 -18.16 -4.25 9.75
N LEU A 121 -17.62 -4.23 8.52
CA LEU A 121 -16.39 -3.51 8.22
C LEU A 121 -16.64 -2.00 8.25
N GLU A 122 -16.04 -1.33 9.23
CA GLU A 122 -16.12 0.13 9.38
C GLU A 122 -14.86 0.86 8.92
N GLN A 123 -13.71 0.17 8.96
CA GLN A 123 -12.41 0.77 8.71
C GLN A 123 -11.49 -0.19 7.94
N ILE A 124 -10.63 0.40 7.13
CA ILE A 124 -9.52 -0.31 6.49
C ILE A 124 -8.20 0.38 6.82
N GLN A 125 -7.12 -0.37 6.75
CA GLN A 125 -5.77 0.17 6.81
C GLN A 125 -4.97 -0.33 5.62
N THR A 126 -4.19 0.56 5.00
CA THR A 126 -3.37 0.19 3.84
C THR A 126 -1.93 0.54 4.10
N PHE A 127 -1.04 -0.41 3.90
CA PHE A 127 0.40 -0.31 4.09
C PHE A 127 1.16 -0.51 2.79
N LEU A 128 2.31 0.13 2.70
CA LEU A 128 3.33 -0.19 1.71
C LEU A 128 4.24 -1.28 2.28
N TRP A 129 4.35 -2.39 1.55
CA TRP A 129 5.24 -3.51 1.89
C TRP A 129 6.39 -3.59 0.88
N ASP A 130 7.58 -3.26 1.36
CA ASP A 130 8.84 -3.46 0.65
C ASP A 130 9.35 -4.89 0.92
N LYS A 131 9.92 -5.53 -0.10
CA LYS A 131 10.51 -6.87 -0.05
C LYS A 131 11.78 -6.93 0.82
N ASP A 132 12.43 -5.78 1.04
CA ASP A 132 13.54 -5.61 2.01
C ASP A 132 13.19 -4.57 3.10
N PRO A 133 12.24 -4.87 4.00
CA PRO A 133 11.67 -3.86 4.87
C PRO A 133 12.61 -3.49 6.02
N VAL A 134 12.95 -2.20 6.12
CA VAL A 134 13.46 -1.63 7.38
C VAL A 134 12.29 -1.17 8.29
N SER A 135 11.13 -0.80 7.72
CA SER A 135 9.84 -0.61 8.42
C SER A 135 8.67 -0.33 7.48
N SER A 136 7.48 -0.91 7.72
CA SER A 136 6.25 -0.62 6.97
C SER A 136 5.52 0.65 7.44
N ARG A 137 4.79 1.34 6.55
CA ARG A 137 3.92 2.48 6.88
C ARG A 137 2.56 2.35 6.21
N GLY A 138 1.50 2.81 6.89
CA GLY A 138 0.15 2.77 6.35
C GLY A 138 -0.76 3.92 6.75
N THR A 139 -1.99 3.87 6.23
CA THR A 139 -3.06 4.86 6.40
C THR A 139 -4.36 4.16 6.79
N LYS A 140 -5.00 4.62 7.87
CA LYS A 140 -6.36 4.21 8.25
C LYS A 140 -7.39 5.05 7.50
N THR A 141 -8.40 4.41 6.93
CA THR A 141 -9.46 5.06 6.14
C THR A 141 -10.81 4.47 6.51
N LYS A 142 -11.82 5.32 6.69
CA LYS A 142 -13.21 4.88 6.88
C LYS A 142 -13.80 4.47 5.52
N VAL A 143 -14.54 3.37 5.51
CA VAL A 143 -15.21 2.86 4.30
C VAL A 143 -16.60 3.42 4.12
#